data_AF-R1EJ36-F1
#
_entry.id   AF-R1EJ36-F1
#
_cell.length_a   1.000
_cell.length_b   1.000
_cell.length_c   1.000
_cell.angle_alpha   90.00
_cell.angle_beta   90.00
_cell.angle_gamma   90.00
#
_symmetry.space_group_name_H-M   'P 1'
#
loop_
_entity.id
_entity.type
_entity.pdbx_description
1 polymer ?
#
loop_
_entity_poly.entity_id
_entity_poly.type
_entity_poly.pdbx_seq_one_letter_code
_entity_poly.pdbx_strand_id
1 'polypeptide(L)'
;MLPLLAAAAAAGANSSCSLPISTNQVVKNARPVEISGWGVAESSEWQDRLELAALARIMYIYGFGSDLAAQCVMARLRDEPDTMLMNEWGLFFEEATASSLVKVRFGDGTPPEGLLVAADGSVAPSKPDVVNIGCVPVGRAIFEARPDVFSIIHAHPHAVMAVASTEAGLLPLSQASPTPRPPSSSTARAPSLRQTPSRDLHTNARTARAAQHTSALPCCRPGPEREKEKASPRTIGRYKYDFSYGSDFEDAIAAQFAAGKRAIMLDHHGLYAVGTSARDAWFVTFHLHQACEVQLRAQSTGQALVMPSQEELQRQYADMISSPDYAYDGSREWAGCVRKLNRELPGYDV
;
A
#
# COMPACT_ATOMS: atom_id res chain seq x y z
N MET A 1 -25.62 -9.81 75.79
CA MET A 1 -26.93 -9.70 75.10
C MET A 1 -26.66 -9.62 73.61
N LEU A 2 -27.03 -10.68 72.89
CA LEU A 2 -27.31 -10.68 71.46
C LEU A 2 -28.67 -9.96 71.23
N PRO A 3 -28.97 -9.46 70.02
CA PRO A 3 -29.56 -10.34 69.01
C PRO A 3 -28.99 -10.24 67.60
N LEU A 4 -29.22 -11.36 66.91
CA LEU A 4 -29.01 -11.70 65.50
C LEU A 4 -30.23 -11.29 64.64
N LEU A 5 -30.09 -11.43 63.30
CA LEU A 5 -31.08 -11.41 62.19
C LEU A 5 -31.05 -10.12 61.34
N ALA A 6 -31.09 -10.11 60.00
CA ALA A 6 -31.03 -11.12 58.95
C ALA A 6 -30.76 -10.41 57.59
N ALA A 7 -30.45 -11.20 56.56
CA ALA A 7 -29.99 -10.83 55.22
C ALA A 7 -30.91 -9.93 54.37
N ALA A 8 -30.31 -9.20 53.43
CA ALA A 8 -30.88 -8.95 52.10
C ALA A 8 -29.75 -8.82 51.07
N ALA A 9 -29.66 -9.82 50.18
CA ALA A 9 -28.92 -9.71 48.93
C ALA A 9 -29.72 -8.82 47.97
N ALA A 10 -29.07 -7.80 47.38
CA ALA A 10 -29.59 -7.10 46.22
C ALA A 10 -28.49 -7.03 45.16
N ALA A 11 -28.78 -7.70 44.04
CA ALA A 11 -28.00 -7.69 42.83
C ALA A 11 -28.12 -6.33 42.10
N GLY A 12 -27.07 -6.00 41.34
CA GLY A 12 -27.21 -5.25 40.08
C GLY A 12 -27.05 -3.74 40.17
N ALA A 13 -25.90 -3.25 39.73
CA ALA A 13 -25.82 -2.14 38.78
C ALA A 13 -24.43 -2.12 38.15
N ASN A 14 -24.36 -2.49 36.87
CA ASN A 14 -23.26 -2.14 35.97
C ASN A 14 -23.11 -0.61 35.99
N SER A 15 -22.07 -0.11 36.66
CA SER A 15 -21.64 1.26 36.47
C SER A 15 -20.88 1.30 35.14
N SER A 16 -21.59 1.59 34.05
CA SER A 16 -20.96 2.07 32.83
C SER A 16 -20.31 3.40 33.18
N CYS A 17 -19.00 3.38 33.40
CA CYS A 17 -18.19 4.59 33.53
C CYS A 17 -18.13 5.27 32.15
N SER A 18 -19.20 5.98 31.78
CA SER A 18 -19.19 6.91 30.67
C SER A 18 -18.47 8.17 31.14
N LEU A 19 -17.15 8.15 31.08
CA LEU A 19 -16.39 9.39 31.19
C LEU A 19 -16.90 10.36 30.10
N PRO A 20 -17.20 11.62 30.44
CA PRO A 20 -17.65 12.58 29.45
C PRO A 20 -16.57 12.76 28.38
N ILE A 21 -16.95 12.57 27.12
CA ILE A 21 -16.10 12.86 25.96
C ILE A 21 -15.60 14.30 26.11
N SER A 22 -14.29 14.48 26.04
CA SER A 22 -13.63 15.78 26.12
C SER A 22 -14.34 16.80 25.24
N THR A 23 -14.78 17.92 25.82
CA THR A 23 -15.39 19.05 25.10
C THR A 23 -14.46 19.66 24.05
N ASN A 24 -13.14 19.44 24.13
CA ASN A 24 -12.19 19.79 23.07
C ASN A 24 -12.38 18.98 21.77
N GLN A 25 -13.13 17.88 21.79
CA GLN A 25 -13.51 17.15 20.56
C GLN A 25 -14.77 17.71 19.89
N VAL A 26 -15.53 18.58 20.57
CA VAL A 26 -16.84 19.06 20.10
C VAL A 26 -16.70 20.23 19.12
N VAL A 27 -15.58 20.96 19.16
CA VAL A 27 -15.25 21.98 18.15
C VAL A 27 -13.91 21.63 17.52
N LYS A 28 -13.96 20.69 16.56
CA LYS A 28 -12.80 20.41 15.70
C LYS A 28 -12.53 21.65 14.86
N ASN A 29 -11.26 22.07 14.79
CA ASN A 29 -10.83 23.25 14.06
C ASN A 29 -11.29 23.17 12.60
N ALA A 30 -12.34 23.92 12.25
CA ALA A 30 -12.89 24.00 10.90
C ALA A 30 -12.06 24.88 9.96
N ARG A 31 -11.01 25.53 10.49
CA ARG A 31 -10.16 26.42 9.69
C ARG A 31 -9.40 25.59 8.64
N PRO A 32 -9.69 25.75 7.35
CA PRO A 32 -8.81 25.26 6.31
C PRO A 32 -7.48 26.00 6.49
N VAL A 33 -6.37 25.28 6.50
CA VAL A 33 -5.09 25.96 6.32
C VAL A 33 -5.07 26.35 4.85
N GLU A 34 -5.48 27.59 4.52
CA GLU A 34 -5.34 28.11 3.17
C GLU A 34 -3.86 28.19 2.83
N ILE A 35 -3.46 27.46 1.80
CA ILE A 35 -2.06 27.31 1.40
C ILE A 35 -2.03 27.42 -0.12
N SER A 36 -1.42 28.49 -0.62
CA SER A 36 -1.02 28.64 -2.01
C SER A 36 -0.02 27.54 -2.35
N GLY A 37 -0.52 26.40 -2.84
CA GLY A 37 0.31 25.25 -3.17
C GLY A 37 0.92 25.35 -4.55
N TRP A 38 0.13 25.86 -5.50
CA TRP A 38 0.43 25.89 -6.93
C TRP A 38 -0.39 27.02 -7.56
N GLY A 39 0.20 27.84 -8.43
CA GLY A 39 -0.60 28.59 -9.40
C GLY A 39 -1.24 27.61 -10.38
N VAL A 40 -2.29 28.04 -11.09
CA VAL A 40 -2.78 27.27 -12.24
C VAL A 40 -1.69 27.34 -13.32
N ALA A 41 -1.12 26.19 -13.70
CA ALA A 41 -0.13 26.12 -14.76
C ALA A 41 -0.70 26.56 -16.13
N GLU A 42 0.20 26.91 -17.06
CA GLU A 42 -0.17 27.32 -18.42
C GLU A 42 -0.90 26.22 -19.21
N SER A 43 -0.54 24.96 -18.98
CA SER A 43 -1.21 23.79 -19.56
C SER A 43 -1.54 22.74 -18.51
N SER A 44 -2.57 21.93 -18.80
CA SER A 44 -2.98 20.77 -18.01
C SER A 44 -1.84 19.74 -17.88
N GLU A 45 -1.12 19.45 -18.97
CA GLU A 45 0.04 18.56 -18.94
C GLU A 45 1.13 19.10 -18.00
N TRP A 46 1.43 20.41 -18.04
CA TRP A 46 2.43 20.99 -17.14
C TRP A 46 2.00 20.85 -15.69
N GLN A 47 0.71 21.05 -15.38
CA GLN A 47 0.17 20.77 -14.04
C GLN A 47 0.36 19.31 -13.62
N ASP A 48 0.11 18.36 -14.51
CA ASP A 48 0.28 16.93 -14.24
C ASP A 48 1.76 16.58 -13.99
N ARG A 49 2.68 17.17 -14.76
CA ARG A 49 4.13 17.04 -14.57
C ARG A 49 4.59 17.59 -13.22
N LEU A 50 4.13 18.79 -12.86
CA LEU A 50 4.43 19.41 -11.58
C LEU A 50 3.96 18.54 -10.41
N GLU A 51 2.73 18.01 -10.47
CA GLU A 51 2.18 17.13 -9.45
C GLU A 51 2.98 15.83 -9.29
N LEU A 52 3.38 15.20 -10.41
CA LEU A 52 4.14 13.95 -10.39
C LEU A 52 5.60 14.14 -9.95
N ALA A 53 6.26 15.20 -10.40
CA ALA A 53 7.63 15.52 -9.98
C ALA A 53 7.67 15.85 -8.47
N ALA A 54 6.68 16.61 -7.97
CA ALA A 54 6.54 16.85 -6.54
C ALA A 54 6.29 15.55 -5.76
N LEU A 55 5.46 14.64 -6.29
CA LEU A 55 5.21 13.34 -5.67
C LEU A 55 6.50 12.52 -5.51
N ALA A 56 7.32 12.40 -6.56
CA ALA A 56 8.60 11.70 -6.50
C ALA A 56 9.50 12.27 -5.38
N ARG A 57 9.69 13.58 -5.36
CA ARG A 57 10.54 14.24 -4.35
C ARG A 57 9.96 14.16 -2.93
N ILE A 58 8.64 14.25 -2.77
CA ILE A 58 7.98 14.03 -1.48
C ILE A 58 8.25 12.59 -1.00
N MET A 59 8.10 11.60 -1.87
CA MET A 59 8.42 10.22 -1.52
C MET A 59 9.87 10.06 -1.03
N TYR A 60 10.82 10.70 -1.70
CA TYR A 60 12.22 10.73 -1.25
C TYR A 60 12.37 11.36 0.15
N ILE A 61 11.82 12.56 0.36
CA ILE A 61 11.89 13.29 1.65
C ILE A 61 11.37 12.44 2.82
N TYR A 62 10.37 11.60 2.57
CA TYR A 62 9.77 10.71 3.57
C TYR A 62 10.41 9.31 3.61
N GLY A 63 11.51 9.07 2.90
CA GLY A 63 12.30 7.84 2.98
C GLY A 63 11.81 6.68 2.11
N PHE A 64 10.94 6.94 1.13
CA PHE A 64 10.44 5.91 0.21
C PHE A 64 11.27 5.78 -1.06
N GLY A 65 12.04 6.81 -1.43
CA GLY A 65 12.79 6.92 -2.70
C GLY A 65 14.26 6.51 -2.64
N SER A 66 14.71 5.83 -1.56
CA SER A 66 16.13 5.53 -1.35
C SER A 66 16.60 4.20 -1.99
N ASP A 67 15.75 3.53 -2.77
CA ASP A 67 16.07 2.25 -3.42
C ASP A 67 16.63 2.43 -4.85
N LEU A 68 17.47 3.46 -5.01
CA LEU A 68 18.08 3.85 -6.27
C LEU A 68 17.00 4.05 -7.37
N ALA A 69 17.24 3.55 -8.58
CA ALA A 69 16.42 3.83 -9.75
C ALA A 69 15.23 2.86 -9.98
N ALA A 70 15.07 1.82 -9.16
CA ALA A 70 14.13 0.72 -9.45
C ALA A 70 12.64 1.11 -9.33
N GLN A 71 12.35 2.26 -8.73
CA GLN A 71 11.01 2.69 -8.34
C GLN A 71 10.33 3.51 -9.45
N CYS A 72 9.01 3.48 -9.46
CA CYS A 72 8.22 4.16 -10.48
C CYS A 72 7.09 4.98 -9.86
N VAL A 73 7.01 6.25 -10.20
CA VAL A 73 5.79 7.05 -10.07
C VAL A 73 5.22 7.28 -11.45
N MET A 74 3.92 7.07 -11.61
CA MET A 74 3.21 7.25 -12.87
C MET A 74 2.00 8.15 -12.66
N ALA A 75 1.68 8.98 -13.65
CA ALA A 75 0.42 9.73 -13.70
C ALA A 75 -0.19 9.65 -15.09
N ARG A 76 -1.50 9.38 -15.19
CA ARG A 76 -2.26 9.53 -16.43
C ARG A 76 -2.43 11.02 -16.72
N LEU A 77 -2.23 11.43 -17.98
CA LEU A 77 -2.54 12.78 -18.41
C LEU A 77 -4.06 13.02 -18.41
N ARG A 78 -4.49 14.16 -17.88
CA ARG A 78 -5.92 14.50 -17.77
C ARG A 78 -6.60 14.71 -19.13
N ASP A 79 -5.87 15.29 -20.08
CA ASP A 79 -6.38 15.61 -21.43
C ASP A 79 -6.05 14.52 -22.47
N GLU A 80 -5.12 13.62 -22.15
CA GLU A 80 -4.69 12.50 -23.02
C GLU A 80 -4.74 11.19 -22.21
N PRO A 81 -5.93 10.61 -21.97
CA PRO A 81 -6.09 9.51 -21.00
C PRO A 81 -5.30 8.25 -21.36
N ASP A 82 -4.96 8.02 -22.63
CA ASP A 82 -4.15 6.88 -23.08
C ASP A 82 -2.64 7.19 -23.08
N THR A 83 -2.24 8.20 -22.30
CA THR A 83 -0.84 8.59 -22.11
C THR A 83 -0.52 8.74 -20.62
N MET A 84 0.61 8.18 -20.20
CA MET A 84 1.14 8.35 -18.85
C MET A 84 2.44 9.15 -18.86
N LEU A 85 2.64 9.92 -17.79
CA LEU A 85 3.93 10.43 -17.37
C LEU A 85 4.58 9.43 -16.41
N MET A 86 5.89 9.29 -16.47
CA MET A 86 6.67 8.57 -15.46
C MET A 86 8.08 9.15 -15.29
N ASN A 87 8.75 8.80 -14.19
CA ASN A 87 10.17 9.10 -14.05
C ASN A 87 11.01 8.30 -15.07
N GLU A 88 12.03 8.96 -15.63
CA GLU A 88 13.01 8.31 -16.50
C GLU A 88 13.81 7.26 -15.70
N TRP A 89 14.13 6.15 -16.35
CA TRP A 89 14.94 5.10 -15.75
C TRP A 89 16.36 5.61 -15.47
N GLY A 90 16.82 5.45 -14.24
CA GLY A 90 18.14 5.91 -13.80
C GLY A 90 18.11 7.24 -13.05
N LEU A 91 17.07 8.07 -13.22
CA LEU A 91 16.89 9.27 -12.39
C LEU A 91 16.36 8.88 -11.01
N PHE A 92 17.01 9.38 -9.96
CA PHE A 92 16.52 9.19 -8.61
C PHE A 92 15.35 10.13 -8.32
N PHE A 93 14.53 9.77 -7.33
CA PHE A 93 13.31 10.52 -7.02
C PHE A 93 13.60 11.96 -6.57
N GLU A 94 14.75 12.21 -5.94
CA GLU A 94 15.22 13.54 -5.56
C GLU A 94 15.67 14.40 -6.74
N GLU A 95 15.97 13.79 -7.89
CA GLU A 95 16.40 14.48 -9.11
C GLU A 95 15.22 14.80 -10.02
N ALA A 96 14.06 14.16 -9.83
CA ALA A 96 12.89 14.31 -10.68
C ALA A 96 12.44 15.78 -10.81
N THR A 97 12.18 16.22 -12.03
CA THR A 97 11.67 17.56 -12.39
C THR A 97 10.48 17.41 -13.33
N ALA A 98 9.67 18.46 -13.50
CA ALA A 98 8.54 18.45 -14.42
C ALA A 98 9.00 18.20 -15.87
N SER A 99 10.12 18.79 -16.27
CA SER A 99 10.74 18.63 -17.58
C SER A 99 11.44 17.27 -17.78
N SER A 100 11.95 16.63 -16.74
CA SER A 100 12.61 15.31 -16.85
C SER A 100 11.65 14.12 -16.92
N LEU A 101 10.35 14.31 -16.72
CA LEU A 101 9.37 13.24 -16.84
C LEU A 101 9.19 12.83 -18.31
N VAL A 102 9.14 11.53 -18.56
CA VAL A 102 8.92 10.97 -19.90
C VAL A 102 7.44 10.68 -20.13
N LYS A 103 6.98 10.85 -21.37
CA LYS A 103 5.62 10.48 -21.80
C LYS A 103 5.65 9.11 -22.46
N VAL A 104 4.71 8.25 -22.07
CA VAL A 104 4.51 6.93 -22.66
C VAL A 104 3.03 6.78 -23.05
N ARG A 105 2.77 6.60 -24.34
CA ARG A 105 1.45 6.24 -24.86
C ARG A 105 1.22 4.74 -24.67
N PHE A 106 0.03 4.38 -24.22
CA PHE A 106 -0.42 3.00 -24.04
C PHE A 106 -1.82 2.80 -24.65
N GLY A 107 -2.41 1.62 -24.49
CA GLY A 107 -3.74 1.28 -25.00
C GLY A 107 -3.74 0.78 -26.44
N ASP A 108 -4.86 0.98 -27.14
CA ASP A 108 -5.12 0.39 -28.45
C ASP A 108 -4.03 0.76 -29.48
N GLY A 109 -3.49 -0.26 -30.16
CA GLY A 109 -2.45 -0.07 -31.17
C GLY A 109 -1.04 0.21 -30.62
N THR A 110 -0.83 0.08 -29.31
CA THR A 110 0.50 0.14 -28.68
C THR A 110 0.98 -1.24 -28.22
N PRO A 111 2.29 -1.51 -28.21
CA PRO A 111 2.81 -2.74 -27.62
C PRO A 111 2.73 -2.68 -26.07
N PRO A 112 2.86 -3.82 -25.36
CA PRO A 112 2.76 -3.85 -23.90
C PRO A 112 3.72 -2.89 -23.18
N GLU A 113 4.91 -2.70 -23.72
CA GLU A 113 5.94 -1.77 -23.25
C GLU A 113 5.63 -0.30 -23.56
N GLY A 114 4.54 0.01 -24.26
CA GLY A 114 4.13 1.36 -24.65
C GLY A 114 4.99 1.98 -25.75
N LEU A 115 4.64 3.22 -26.11
CA LEU A 115 5.39 4.04 -27.05
C LEU A 115 5.84 5.33 -26.37
N LEU A 116 7.14 5.61 -26.39
CA LEU A 116 7.68 6.89 -25.95
C LEU A 116 7.18 8.01 -26.86
N VAL A 117 6.73 9.11 -26.25
CA VAL A 117 6.26 10.30 -26.96
C VAL A 117 7.28 11.43 -26.76
N ALA A 118 7.85 11.91 -27.86
CA ALA A 118 8.78 13.05 -27.83
C ALA A 118 8.02 14.39 -27.74
N ALA A 119 8.76 15.47 -27.45
CA ALA A 119 8.18 16.81 -27.31
C ALA A 119 7.51 17.34 -28.61
N ASP A 120 7.95 16.86 -29.78
CA ASP A 120 7.33 17.19 -31.07
C ASP A 120 6.10 16.31 -31.41
N GLY A 121 5.69 15.43 -30.49
CA GLY A 121 4.57 14.52 -30.65
C GLY A 121 4.90 13.23 -31.43
N SER A 122 6.13 13.07 -31.93
CA SER A 122 6.55 11.82 -32.56
C SER A 122 6.59 10.68 -31.55
N VAL A 123 6.34 9.46 -32.04
CA VAL A 123 6.34 8.26 -31.19
C VAL A 123 7.38 7.24 -31.64
N ALA A 124 7.99 6.58 -30.66
CA ALA A 124 8.95 5.51 -30.87
C ALA A 124 8.70 4.37 -29.88
N PRO A 125 9.16 3.14 -30.15
CA PRO A 125 9.12 2.07 -29.17
C PRO A 125 9.80 2.48 -27.86
N SER A 126 9.20 2.10 -26.73
CA SER A 126 9.84 2.25 -25.43
C SER A 126 11.18 1.52 -25.38
N LYS A 127 12.17 2.14 -24.73
CA LYS A 127 13.52 1.59 -24.65
C LYS A 127 13.90 1.27 -23.18
N PRO A 128 14.58 0.13 -22.92
CA PRO A 128 14.96 -0.26 -21.56
C PRO A 128 15.97 0.67 -20.88
N ASP A 129 16.66 1.53 -21.64
CA ASP A 129 17.60 2.54 -21.15
C ASP A 129 16.91 3.87 -20.80
N VAL A 130 15.63 4.06 -21.14
CA VAL A 130 14.86 5.29 -20.88
C VAL A 130 13.73 5.07 -19.88
N VAL A 131 13.05 3.92 -19.94
CA VAL A 131 11.92 3.61 -19.04
C VAL A 131 12.10 2.27 -18.35
N ASN A 132 11.55 2.16 -17.13
CA ASN A 132 11.43 0.86 -16.47
C ASN A 132 10.39 0.01 -17.20
N ILE A 133 10.86 -0.85 -18.11
CA ILE A 133 10.02 -1.76 -18.90
C ILE A 133 9.28 -2.82 -18.08
N GLY A 134 9.62 -3.00 -16.80
CA GLY A 134 8.83 -3.80 -15.87
C GLY A 134 7.65 -3.05 -15.23
N CYS A 135 7.73 -1.71 -15.16
CA CYS A 135 6.65 -0.87 -14.62
C CYS A 135 5.61 -0.50 -15.68
N VAL A 136 6.04 -0.21 -16.91
CA VAL A 136 5.13 0.31 -17.96
C VAL A 136 3.94 -0.62 -18.22
N PRO A 137 4.12 -1.93 -18.45
CA PRO A 137 2.99 -2.77 -18.79
C PRO A 137 2.05 -3.00 -17.59
N VAL A 138 2.57 -3.01 -16.36
CA VAL A 138 1.75 -3.05 -15.14
C VAL A 138 0.97 -1.74 -14.97
N GLY A 139 1.62 -0.60 -15.16
CA GLY A 139 0.98 0.72 -15.11
C GLY A 139 -0.15 0.84 -16.13
N ARG A 140 0.10 0.40 -17.38
CA ARG A 140 -0.90 0.27 -18.44
C ARG A 140 -2.09 -0.57 -18.00
N ALA A 141 -1.85 -1.80 -17.53
CA ALA A 141 -2.91 -2.71 -17.13
C ALA A 141 -3.77 -2.14 -15.97
N ILE A 142 -3.14 -1.46 -15.00
CA ILE A 142 -3.86 -0.77 -13.92
C ILE A 142 -4.71 0.38 -14.46
N PHE A 143 -4.15 1.23 -15.32
CA PHE A 143 -4.86 2.35 -15.90
C PHE A 143 -6.03 1.88 -16.78
N GLU A 144 -5.85 0.86 -17.62
CA GLU A 144 -6.93 0.27 -18.42
C GLU A 144 -8.06 -0.29 -17.53
N ALA A 145 -7.70 -0.95 -16.42
CA ALA A 145 -8.67 -1.49 -15.47
C ALA A 145 -9.38 -0.43 -14.60
N ARG A 146 -8.76 0.75 -14.43
CA ARG A 146 -9.26 1.83 -13.56
C ARG A 146 -9.12 3.20 -14.23
N PRO A 147 -10.09 3.60 -15.08
CA PRO A 147 -10.10 4.90 -15.73
C PRO A 147 -10.15 6.10 -14.77
N ASP A 148 -10.62 5.91 -13.54
CA ASP A 148 -10.68 6.94 -12.50
C ASP A 148 -9.33 7.19 -11.79
N VAL A 149 -8.36 6.28 -11.94
CA VAL A 149 -7.04 6.41 -11.34
C VAL A 149 -6.21 7.42 -12.13
N PHE A 150 -5.69 8.41 -11.40
CA PHE A 150 -4.77 9.41 -11.91
C PHE A 150 -3.32 8.99 -11.69
N SER A 151 -2.96 8.49 -10.51
CA SER A 151 -1.55 8.21 -10.18
C SER A 151 -1.36 6.80 -9.63
N ILE A 152 -0.22 6.20 -10.00
CA ILE A 152 0.26 4.90 -9.54
C ILE A 152 1.64 5.10 -8.91
N ILE A 153 1.85 4.48 -7.76
CA ILE A 153 3.14 4.43 -7.07
C ILE A 153 3.58 2.98 -6.99
N HIS A 154 4.77 2.69 -7.48
CA HIS A 154 5.50 1.45 -7.23
C HIS A 154 6.76 1.77 -6.41
N ALA A 155 6.89 1.12 -5.26
CA ALA A 155 8.00 1.35 -4.35
C ALA A 155 8.36 0.11 -3.54
N HIS A 156 9.56 0.12 -2.97
CA HIS A 156 10.10 -0.97 -2.14
C HIS A 156 10.38 -0.55 -0.69
N PRO A 157 9.41 -0.01 0.09
CA PRO A 157 9.68 0.33 1.47
C PRO A 157 10.00 -0.94 2.28
N HIS A 158 11.13 -0.95 2.99
CA HIS A 158 11.61 -2.12 3.71
C HIS A 158 10.57 -2.75 4.64
N ALA A 159 9.81 -1.92 5.35
CA ALA A 159 8.77 -2.42 6.26
C ALA A 159 7.66 -3.18 5.51
N VAL A 160 7.29 -2.72 4.31
CA VAL A 160 6.26 -3.36 3.49
C VAL A 160 6.78 -4.70 2.97
N MET A 161 8.01 -4.74 2.44
CA MET A 161 8.64 -5.99 2.01
C MET A 161 8.78 -7.01 3.15
N ALA A 162 9.18 -6.55 4.33
CA ALA A 162 9.32 -7.40 5.50
C ALA A 162 7.97 -8.00 5.92
N VAL A 163 6.91 -7.19 6.03
CA VAL A 163 5.56 -7.68 6.37
C VAL A 163 5.00 -8.58 5.27
N ALA A 164 5.18 -8.23 4.00
CA ALA A 164 4.76 -9.05 2.85
C ALA A 164 5.48 -10.41 2.82
N SER A 165 6.67 -10.50 3.44
CA SER A 165 7.40 -11.76 3.58
C SER A 165 6.96 -12.61 4.77
N THR A 166 5.96 -12.18 5.55
CA THR A 166 5.38 -12.97 6.65
C THR A 166 4.11 -13.70 6.21
N GLU A 167 3.84 -14.86 6.81
CA GLU A 167 2.60 -15.62 6.55
C GLU A 167 1.35 -14.79 6.87
N ALA A 168 1.37 -14.08 8.01
CA ALA A 168 0.25 -13.26 8.46
C ALA A 168 -0.06 -12.07 7.54
N GLY A 169 0.94 -11.57 6.80
CA GLY A 169 0.80 -10.33 6.03
C GLY A 169 0.50 -9.14 6.95
N LEU A 170 -0.25 -8.16 6.44
CA LEU A 170 -0.62 -6.97 7.21
C LEU A 170 -1.68 -7.30 8.28
N LEU A 171 -1.40 -6.89 9.52
CA LEU A 171 -2.27 -7.02 10.68
C LEU A 171 -2.90 -5.65 11.04
N PRO A 172 -4.13 -5.63 11.57
CA PRO A 172 -4.78 -4.41 12.01
C PRO A 172 -4.29 -3.97 13.40
N LEU A 173 -3.02 -3.58 13.49
CA LEU A 173 -2.37 -3.19 14.75
C LEU A 173 -2.30 -1.67 14.95
N SER A 174 -2.77 -0.88 13.98
CA SER A 174 -2.77 0.57 14.03
C SER A 174 -3.99 1.14 13.33
N GLN A 175 -4.37 2.38 13.64
CA GLN A 175 -5.46 3.06 12.93
C GLN A 175 -5.12 3.25 11.43
N ALA A 176 -3.84 3.38 11.12
CA ALA A 176 -3.34 3.49 9.75
C ALA A 176 -3.38 2.15 8.98
N SER A 177 -3.47 1.01 9.68
CA SER A 177 -3.64 -0.30 9.06
C SER A 177 -4.98 -0.31 8.34
N PRO A 178 -5.01 -0.24 7.00
CA PRO A 178 -6.26 -0.37 6.27
C PRO A 178 -6.76 -1.78 6.52
N THR A 179 -8.04 -1.94 6.85
CA THR A 179 -8.62 -3.21 7.31
C THR A 179 -8.13 -4.38 6.46
N PRO A 180 -7.27 -5.26 7.00
CA PRO A 180 -6.84 -6.44 6.29
C PRO A 180 -8.01 -7.41 6.16
N ARG A 181 -7.93 -8.29 5.17
CA ARG A 181 -8.81 -9.44 5.02
C ARG A 181 -8.91 -10.21 6.35
N PRO A 182 -10.11 -10.58 6.85
CA PRO A 182 -10.19 -11.49 7.98
C PRO A 182 -9.52 -12.83 7.62
N PRO A 183 -8.78 -13.47 8.54
CA PRO A 183 -8.21 -14.78 8.27
C PRO A 183 -9.35 -15.74 7.92
N SER A 184 -9.25 -16.44 6.78
CA SER A 184 -10.18 -17.51 6.45
C SER A 184 -10.19 -18.49 7.62
N SER A 185 -11.36 -18.83 8.13
CA SER A 185 -11.57 -19.76 9.24
C SER A 185 -10.82 -21.08 8.99
N SER A 186 -9.61 -21.11 9.51
CA SER A 186 -8.70 -22.23 9.62
C SER A 186 -8.02 -21.96 10.95
N THR A 187 -8.20 -22.89 11.87
CA THR A 187 -7.72 -22.82 13.25
C THR A 187 -6.22 -22.52 13.32
N ALA A 188 -5.86 -21.24 13.32
CA ALA A 188 -4.50 -20.79 13.58
C ALA A 188 -4.25 -20.94 15.08
N ARG A 189 -3.69 -22.09 15.45
CA ARG A 189 -3.10 -22.29 16.77
C ARG A 189 -1.92 -21.32 16.88
N ALA A 190 -1.90 -20.51 17.93
CA ALA A 190 -0.81 -19.58 18.20
C ALA A 190 0.56 -20.28 18.07
N PRO A 191 1.57 -19.66 17.44
CA PRO A 191 2.88 -20.28 17.29
C PRO A 191 3.52 -20.39 18.68
N SER A 192 3.61 -21.61 19.22
CA SER A 192 4.46 -21.88 20.36
C SER A 192 5.91 -21.80 19.88
N LEU A 193 6.62 -20.74 20.26
CA LEU A 193 8.08 -20.70 20.16
C LEU A 193 8.63 -21.88 20.97
N ARG A 194 9.06 -22.95 20.29
CA ARG A 194 9.81 -24.03 20.93
C ARG A 194 11.14 -23.42 21.39
N GLN A 195 11.36 -23.47 22.69
CA GLN A 195 12.67 -23.24 23.28
C GLN A 195 13.67 -24.19 22.61
N THR A 196 14.74 -23.64 22.03
CA THR A 196 15.86 -24.40 21.53
C THR A 196 16.60 -25.04 22.71
N PRO A 197 16.90 -26.35 22.68
CA PRO A 197 17.92 -26.89 23.55
C PRO A 197 19.29 -26.57 22.95
N SER A 198 20.12 -25.91 23.75
CA SER A 198 21.57 -25.84 23.61
C SER A 198 22.16 -27.22 23.33
N ARG A 199 22.96 -27.36 22.26
CA ARG A 199 24.08 -28.31 22.20
C ARG A 199 25.03 -28.07 21.02
N ASP A 200 26.26 -27.71 21.42
CA ASP A 200 27.56 -28.22 20.97
C ASP A 200 27.84 -28.38 19.47
N LEU A 201 28.71 -27.47 19.02
CA LEU A 201 29.59 -27.60 17.86
C LEU A 201 30.48 -28.83 18.01
N HIS A 202 30.45 -29.77 17.04
CA HIS A 202 31.65 -30.38 16.45
C HIS A 202 31.35 -31.32 15.27
N THR A 203 32.19 -31.17 14.24
CA THR A 203 32.70 -32.17 13.26
C THR A 203 31.85 -32.67 12.08
N ASN A 204 32.22 -32.17 10.90
CA ASN A 204 32.71 -32.85 9.68
C ASN A 204 31.98 -34.06 9.04
N ALA A 205 31.68 -33.82 7.76
CA ALA A 205 32.01 -34.62 6.57
C ALA A 205 31.12 -35.81 6.12
N ARG A 206 30.65 -35.64 4.87
CA ARG A 206 30.46 -36.62 3.78
C ARG A 206 29.64 -37.88 4.07
N THR A 207 28.54 -38.03 3.33
CA THR A 207 28.43 -39.01 2.23
C THR A 207 27.06 -38.87 1.53
N ALA A 208 27.09 -38.75 0.21
CA ALA A 208 25.92 -38.88 -0.65
C ALA A 208 25.71 -40.35 -0.99
N ARG A 209 24.49 -40.86 -0.83
CA ARG A 209 24.04 -42.05 -1.57
C ARG A 209 22.53 -42.01 -1.77
N ALA A 210 22.14 -42.16 -3.03
CA ALA A 210 20.79 -42.25 -3.51
C ALA A 210 20.11 -43.54 -3.01
N ALA A 211 18.83 -43.42 -2.65
CA ALA A 211 17.90 -44.54 -2.60
C ALA A 211 16.55 -44.07 -3.15
N GLN A 212 16.18 -44.63 -4.29
CA GLN A 212 14.86 -44.49 -4.91
C GLN A 212 13.85 -45.27 -4.06
N HIS A 213 12.78 -44.61 -3.64
CA HIS A 213 11.56 -45.28 -3.18
C HIS A 213 10.35 -44.59 -3.81
N THR A 214 9.71 -45.33 -4.71
CA THR A 214 8.40 -45.04 -5.29
C THR A 214 7.31 -45.32 -4.25
N SER A 215 6.54 -44.30 -3.86
CA SER A 215 5.22 -44.52 -3.23
C SER A 215 4.20 -43.59 -3.88
N ALA A 216 3.19 -44.18 -4.52
CA ALA A 216 2.07 -43.49 -5.12
C ALA A 216 1.25 -42.74 -4.04
N LEU A 217 0.99 -41.45 -4.28
CA LEU A 217 0.06 -40.62 -3.49
C LEU A 217 -1.37 -40.81 -4.01
N PRO A 218 -2.40 -40.88 -3.15
CA PRO A 218 -3.79 -40.97 -3.61
C PRO A 218 -4.30 -39.63 -4.13
N CYS A 219 -5.07 -39.73 -5.21
CA CYS A 219 -5.83 -38.69 -5.90
C CYS A 219 -6.57 -37.75 -4.94
N CYS A 220 -6.29 -36.44 -5.02
CA CYS A 220 -7.00 -35.38 -4.31
C CYS A 220 -8.42 -35.24 -4.88
N ARG A 221 -9.44 -35.37 -4.04
CA ARG A 221 -10.80 -34.94 -4.36
C ARG A 221 -10.87 -33.41 -4.35
N PRO A 222 -11.62 -32.77 -5.26
CA PRO A 222 -11.86 -31.33 -5.21
C PRO A 222 -12.66 -30.99 -3.94
N GLY A 223 -12.15 -30.02 -3.17
CA GLY A 223 -12.86 -29.44 -2.01
C GLY A 223 -14.05 -28.60 -2.45
N PRO A 224 -14.99 -28.30 -1.54
CA PRO A 224 -16.20 -27.56 -1.87
C PRO A 224 -15.86 -26.17 -2.40
N GLU A 225 -16.59 -25.76 -3.45
CA GLU A 225 -16.49 -24.44 -4.06
C GLU A 225 -16.70 -23.35 -3.01
N ARG A 226 -15.76 -22.40 -2.92
CA ARG A 226 -15.87 -21.25 -2.01
C ARG A 226 -16.97 -20.33 -2.54
N GLU A 227 -17.98 -20.07 -1.73
CA GLU A 227 -18.90 -18.95 -1.95
C GLU A 227 -18.08 -17.65 -2.09
N LYS A 228 -18.37 -16.87 -3.15
CA LYS A 228 -17.73 -15.59 -3.43
C LYS A 228 -18.22 -14.54 -2.43
N GLU A 229 -17.55 -14.42 -1.30
CA GLU A 229 -17.75 -13.34 -0.33
C GLU A 229 -17.35 -11.99 -0.97
N LYS A 230 -18.25 -11.00 -0.95
CA LYS A 230 -18.04 -9.69 -1.61
C LYS A 230 -16.85 -8.96 -0.98
N ALA A 231 -15.79 -8.77 -1.77
CA ALA A 231 -14.60 -8.04 -1.35
C ALA A 231 -14.96 -6.61 -0.92
N SER A 232 -14.50 -6.20 0.27
CA SER A 232 -14.65 -4.81 0.72
C SER A 232 -13.76 -3.87 -0.12
N PRO A 233 -14.32 -2.81 -0.73
CA PRO A 233 -13.71 -2.04 -1.81
C PRO A 233 -12.61 -1.05 -1.37
N ARG A 234 -12.07 -1.11 -0.14
CA ARG A 234 -10.89 -0.31 0.26
C ARG A 234 -9.84 -1.11 1.04
N THR A 235 -9.82 -2.42 0.82
CA THR A 235 -8.86 -3.32 1.46
C THR A 235 -7.54 -3.34 0.69
N ILE A 236 -6.43 -3.67 1.37
CA ILE A 236 -5.12 -3.86 0.75
C ILE A 236 -5.10 -5.26 0.11
N GLY A 237 -4.67 -5.32 -1.14
CA GLY A 237 -4.43 -6.56 -1.87
C GLY A 237 -3.10 -7.18 -1.47
N ARG A 238 -2.94 -8.47 -1.78
CA ARG A 238 -1.67 -9.18 -1.63
C ARG A 238 -1.49 -10.07 -2.84
N TYR A 239 -0.30 -10.04 -3.42
CA TYR A 239 0.07 -10.89 -4.53
C TYR A 239 1.31 -11.70 -4.16
N LYS A 240 1.23 -13.02 -4.38
CA LYS A 240 2.36 -13.92 -4.17
C LYS A 240 3.32 -13.78 -5.36
N TYR A 241 4.25 -12.85 -5.23
CA TYR A 241 5.26 -12.60 -6.24
C TYR A 241 6.35 -13.67 -6.17
N ASP A 242 6.68 -14.27 -7.31
CA ASP A 242 7.59 -15.40 -7.43
C ASP A 242 8.87 -15.06 -8.22
N PHE A 243 9.18 -13.76 -8.34
CA PHE A 243 10.30 -13.23 -9.14
C PHE A 243 10.17 -13.49 -10.65
N SER A 244 9.01 -13.93 -11.11
CA SER A 244 8.69 -14.00 -12.53
C SER A 244 7.81 -12.82 -12.95
N TYR A 245 7.95 -12.44 -14.21
CA TYR A 245 7.15 -11.39 -14.84
C TYR A 245 6.53 -11.93 -16.11
N GLY A 246 5.22 -11.69 -16.28
CA GLY A 246 4.47 -12.08 -17.47
C GLY A 246 3.05 -11.52 -17.43
N SER A 247 2.27 -11.77 -18.48
CA SER A 247 0.88 -11.29 -18.60
C SER A 247 0.01 -11.70 -17.42
N ASP A 248 0.20 -12.91 -16.88
CA ASP A 248 -0.56 -13.40 -15.73
C ASP A 248 -0.35 -12.53 -14.47
N PHE A 249 0.84 -11.93 -14.32
CA PHE A 249 1.13 -10.97 -13.26
C PHE A 249 0.37 -9.66 -13.50
N GLU A 250 0.46 -9.10 -14.72
CA GLU A 250 -0.24 -7.87 -15.11
C GLU A 250 -1.76 -8.01 -14.88
N ASP A 251 -2.35 -9.09 -15.37
CA ASP A 251 -3.79 -9.37 -15.27
C ASP A 251 -4.24 -9.52 -13.81
N ALA A 252 -3.46 -10.21 -12.98
CA ALA A 252 -3.79 -10.41 -11.57
C ALA A 252 -3.70 -9.12 -10.75
N ILE A 253 -2.74 -8.25 -11.07
CA ILE A 253 -2.62 -6.93 -10.45
C ILE A 253 -3.78 -6.03 -10.89
N ALA A 254 -4.06 -5.96 -12.19
CA ALA A 254 -5.17 -5.20 -12.76
C ALA A 254 -6.52 -5.65 -12.18
N ALA A 255 -6.77 -6.95 -12.09
CA ALA A 255 -8.01 -7.50 -11.53
C ALA A 255 -8.22 -7.11 -10.05
N GLN A 256 -7.16 -7.06 -9.25
CA GLN A 256 -7.26 -6.60 -7.86
C GLN A 256 -7.59 -5.10 -7.79
N PHE A 257 -6.97 -4.26 -8.60
CA PHE A 257 -7.30 -2.83 -8.64
C PHE A 257 -8.72 -2.57 -9.20
N ALA A 258 -9.16 -3.35 -10.20
CA ALA A 258 -10.54 -3.34 -10.70
C ALA A 258 -11.55 -3.71 -9.60
N ALA A 259 -11.18 -4.62 -8.69
CA ALA A 259 -11.99 -4.99 -7.53
C ALA A 259 -11.98 -3.91 -6.41
N GLY A 260 -11.42 -2.74 -6.65
CA GLY A 260 -11.43 -1.59 -5.75
C GLY A 260 -10.27 -1.54 -4.76
N LYS A 261 -9.29 -2.45 -4.83
CA LYS A 261 -8.10 -2.36 -3.96
C LYS A 261 -7.39 -1.02 -4.21
N ARG A 262 -6.87 -0.40 -3.14
CA ARG A 262 -6.12 0.88 -3.23
C ARG A 262 -4.61 0.69 -3.24
N ALA A 263 -4.14 -0.43 -2.71
CA ALA A 263 -2.76 -0.87 -2.85
C ALA A 263 -2.70 -2.40 -2.82
N ILE A 264 -1.60 -2.95 -3.32
CA ILE A 264 -1.29 -4.37 -3.35
C ILE A 264 0.13 -4.54 -2.83
N MET A 265 0.30 -5.39 -1.80
CA MET A 265 1.60 -5.82 -1.32
C MET A 265 2.07 -7.01 -2.17
N LEU A 266 3.30 -6.93 -2.67
CA LEU A 266 3.97 -8.00 -3.40
C LEU A 266 4.89 -8.74 -2.44
N ASP A 267 4.69 -10.04 -2.27
CA ASP A 267 5.56 -10.88 -1.44
C ASP A 267 7.03 -10.69 -1.89
N HIS A 268 7.93 -10.38 -0.94
CA HIS A 268 9.37 -10.24 -1.19
C HIS A 268 9.82 -9.08 -2.12
N HIS A 269 8.91 -8.19 -2.54
CA HIS A 269 9.25 -7.18 -3.56
C HIS A 269 8.87 -5.75 -3.15
N GLY A 270 7.62 -5.50 -2.76
CA GLY A 270 7.21 -4.13 -2.41
C GLY A 270 5.73 -3.91 -2.53
N LEU A 271 5.33 -2.78 -3.13
CA LEU A 271 3.93 -2.44 -3.31
C LEU A 271 3.64 -1.75 -4.64
N TYR A 272 2.38 -1.88 -5.07
CA TYR A 272 1.72 -0.92 -5.96
C TYR A 272 0.62 -0.21 -5.17
N ALA A 273 0.46 1.09 -5.34
CA ALA A 273 -0.65 1.87 -4.79
C ALA A 273 -1.21 2.80 -5.86
N VAL A 274 -2.52 3.08 -5.78
CA VAL A 274 -3.22 3.93 -6.74
C VAL A 274 -4.01 5.02 -6.04
N GLY A 275 -4.23 6.13 -6.75
CA GLY A 275 -5.11 7.20 -6.29
C GLY A 275 -5.73 7.99 -7.44
N THR A 276 -6.85 8.65 -7.15
CA THR A 276 -7.52 9.58 -8.10
C THR A 276 -6.78 10.92 -8.20
N SER A 277 -5.70 11.09 -7.43
CA SER A 277 -4.75 12.19 -7.49
C SER A 277 -3.39 11.75 -6.93
N ALA A 278 -2.32 12.51 -7.19
CA ALA A 278 -1.00 12.23 -6.64
C ALA A 278 -1.00 12.18 -5.10
N ARG A 279 -1.74 13.11 -4.46
CA ARG A 279 -1.93 13.15 -2.99
C ARG A 279 -2.63 11.92 -2.44
N ASP A 280 -3.59 11.37 -3.17
CA ASP A 280 -4.35 10.19 -2.77
C ASP A 280 -3.46 8.94 -2.82
N ALA A 281 -2.73 8.75 -3.92
CA ALA A 281 -1.76 7.67 -4.06
C ALA A 281 -0.67 7.74 -2.98
N TRP A 282 -0.18 8.96 -2.68
CA TRP A 282 0.77 9.19 -1.60
C TRP A 282 0.20 8.82 -0.23
N PHE A 283 -1.02 9.27 0.07
CA PHE A 283 -1.69 8.98 1.33
C PHE A 283 -1.79 7.48 1.60
N VAL A 284 -2.21 6.71 0.59
CA VAL A 284 -2.30 5.25 0.68
C VAL A 284 -0.93 4.62 0.92
N THR A 285 0.07 5.01 0.13
CA THR A 285 1.44 4.49 0.24
C THR A 285 2.05 4.77 1.61
N PHE A 286 1.94 6.01 2.09
CA PHE A 286 2.47 6.44 3.37
C PHE A 286 1.88 5.66 4.54
N HIS A 287 0.54 5.54 4.59
CA HIS A 287 -0.14 4.85 5.69
C HIS A 287 0.05 3.33 5.63
N LEU A 288 0.14 2.72 4.45
CA LEU A 288 0.48 1.30 4.33
C LEU A 288 1.87 1.01 4.90
N HIS A 289 2.86 1.84 4.58
CA HIS A 289 4.20 1.70 5.15
C HIS A 289 4.20 1.93 6.66
N GLN A 290 3.54 2.99 7.15
CA GLN A 290 3.40 3.26 8.59
C GLN A 290 2.77 2.07 9.33
N ALA A 291 1.71 1.47 8.77
CA ALA A 291 1.06 0.30 9.33
C ALA A 291 2.02 -0.90 9.42
N CYS A 292 2.81 -1.13 8.37
CA CYS A 292 3.82 -2.18 8.37
C CYS A 292 4.93 -1.92 9.41
N GLU A 293 5.39 -0.68 9.53
CA GLU A 293 6.38 -0.31 10.53
C GLU A 293 5.86 -0.53 11.96
N VAL A 294 4.62 -0.11 12.26
CA VAL A 294 4.00 -0.33 13.57
C VAL A 294 3.90 -1.82 13.85
N GLN A 295 3.49 -2.63 12.88
CA GLN A 295 3.42 -4.08 13.04
C GLN A 295 4.79 -4.69 13.38
N LEU A 296 5.84 -4.34 12.64
CA LEU A 296 7.19 -4.86 12.91
C LEU A 296 7.68 -4.43 14.29
N ARG A 297 7.45 -3.16 14.68
CA ARG A 297 7.79 -2.66 16.02
C ARG A 297 7.01 -3.40 17.11
N ALA A 298 5.70 -3.60 16.95
CA ALA A 298 4.88 -4.34 17.89
C ALA A 298 5.36 -5.79 18.05
N GLN A 299 5.64 -6.48 16.95
CA GLN A 299 6.17 -7.84 16.94
C GLN A 299 7.57 -7.93 17.59
N SER A 300 8.42 -6.92 17.40
CA SER A 300 9.76 -6.88 17.98
C SER A 300 9.78 -6.80 19.52
N THR A 301 8.68 -6.39 20.15
CA THR A 301 8.57 -6.34 21.63
C THR A 301 8.59 -7.74 22.27
N GLY A 302 8.32 -8.79 21.49
CA GLY A 302 8.17 -10.16 21.98
C GLY A 302 6.92 -10.41 22.82
N GLN A 303 6.09 -9.39 23.05
CA GLN A 303 4.82 -9.54 23.77
C GLN A 303 3.72 -10.10 22.85
N ALA A 304 2.70 -10.70 23.46
CA ALA A 304 1.51 -11.09 22.72
C ALA A 304 0.81 -9.85 22.16
N LEU A 305 0.47 -9.90 20.87
CA LEU A 305 -0.24 -8.81 20.20
C LEU A 305 -1.70 -8.74 20.69
N VAL A 306 -2.16 -7.52 20.96
CA VAL A 306 -3.58 -7.25 21.24
C VAL A 306 -4.28 -6.99 19.91
N MET A 307 -5.16 -7.92 19.53
CA MET A 307 -5.90 -7.84 18.27
C MET A 307 -7.28 -7.21 18.50
N PRO A 308 -7.70 -6.22 17.70
CA PRO A 308 -9.07 -5.74 17.74
C PRO A 308 -10.04 -6.83 17.29
N SER A 309 -11.23 -6.81 17.87
CA SER A 309 -12.36 -7.62 17.44
C SER A 309 -12.84 -7.22 16.03
N GLN A 310 -13.56 -8.12 15.37
CA GLN A 310 -14.14 -7.83 14.05
C GLN A 310 -15.15 -6.67 14.10
N GLU A 311 -15.88 -6.51 15.22
CA GLU A 311 -16.80 -5.40 15.40
C GLU A 311 -16.06 -4.06 15.49
N GLU A 312 -14.95 -4.01 16.23
CA GLU A 312 -14.12 -2.80 16.33
C GLU A 312 -13.56 -2.40 14.96
N LEU A 313 -13.09 -3.37 14.17
CA LEU A 313 -12.59 -3.11 12.81
C LEU A 313 -13.69 -2.59 11.88
N GLN A 314 -14.89 -3.17 11.95
CA GLN A 314 -16.02 -2.73 11.13
C GLN A 314 -16.47 -1.32 11.50
N ARG A 315 -16.56 -1.00 12.80
CA ARG A 315 -16.90 0.35 13.28
C ARG A 315 -15.86 1.37 12.84
N GLN A 316 -14.58 1.08 13.07
CA GLN A 316 -13.49 1.96 12.63
C GLN A 316 -13.56 2.23 11.12
N TYR A 317 -13.77 1.19 10.31
CA TYR A 317 -13.88 1.34 8.86
C TYR A 317 -15.08 2.18 8.43
N ALA A 318 -16.24 1.98 9.07
CA ALA A 318 -17.43 2.78 8.82
C ALA A 318 -17.20 4.27 9.18
N ASP A 319 -16.58 4.53 10.32
CA ASP A 319 -16.24 5.88 10.78
C ASP A 319 -15.24 6.56 9.83
N MET A 320 -14.23 5.83 9.34
CA MET A 320 -13.27 6.37 8.37
C MET A 320 -13.93 6.74 7.04
N ILE A 321 -14.84 5.92 6.52
CA ILE A 321 -15.48 6.19 5.22
C ILE A 321 -16.51 7.32 5.31
N SER A 322 -17.21 7.43 6.42
CA SER A 322 -18.30 8.39 6.61
C SER A 322 -17.87 9.68 7.32
N SER A 323 -16.58 9.82 7.64
CA SER A 323 -16.08 10.96 8.40
C SER A 323 -16.35 12.29 7.67
N PRO A 324 -17.09 13.23 8.27
CA PRO A 324 -17.24 14.57 7.71
C PRO A 324 -15.98 15.43 7.93
N ASP A 325 -15.08 15.00 8.82
CA ASP A 325 -13.95 15.81 9.29
C ASP A 325 -12.63 15.53 8.56
N TYR A 326 -12.52 14.35 7.94
CA TYR A 326 -11.29 13.85 7.36
C TYR A 326 -11.57 12.91 6.18
N ALA A 327 -11.09 13.28 4.99
CA ALA A 327 -11.45 12.59 3.74
C ALA A 327 -10.65 11.31 3.46
N TYR A 328 -9.55 11.06 4.18
CA TYR A 328 -8.66 9.90 3.98
C TYR A 328 -8.14 9.75 2.52
N ASP A 329 -7.86 10.89 1.89
CA ASP A 329 -7.41 11.05 0.50
C ASP A 329 -6.15 11.93 0.38
N GLY A 330 -5.50 12.27 1.51
CA GLY A 330 -4.31 13.12 1.56
C GLY A 330 -4.57 14.61 1.34
N SER A 331 -5.81 15.06 1.12
CA SER A 331 -6.13 16.47 0.87
C SER A 331 -5.68 17.42 1.99
N ARG A 332 -5.73 16.96 3.24
CA ARG A 332 -5.29 17.75 4.41
C ARG A 332 -3.76 17.77 4.54
N GLU A 333 -3.08 16.67 4.22
CA GLU A 333 -1.63 16.51 4.40
C GLU A 333 -0.83 17.10 3.24
N TRP A 334 -1.36 17.05 2.02
CA TRP A 334 -0.62 17.32 0.78
C TRP A 334 0.05 18.69 0.78
N ALA A 335 -0.69 19.73 1.14
CA ALA A 335 -0.16 21.08 1.15
C ALA A 335 0.97 21.23 2.20
N GLY A 336 0.94 20.47 3.30
CA GLY A 336 2.05 20.35 4.25
C GLY A 336 3.28 19.69 3.64
N CYS A 337 3.08 18.62 2.88
CA CYS A 337 4.15 17.92 2.15
C CYS A 337 4.81 18.84 1.12
N VAL A 338 4.02 19.59 0.34
CA VAL A 338 4.53 20.57 -0.65
C VAL A 338 5.32 21.70 0.02
N ARG A 339 4.87 22.24 1.17
CA ARG A 339 5.64 23.24 1.92
C ARG A 339 6.98 22.68 2.43
N LYS A 340 7.02 21.41 2.83
CA LYS A 340 8.25 20.74 3.25
C LYS A 340 9.18 20.55 2.04
N LEU A 341 8.64 20.09 0.92
CA LEU A 341 9.33 19.96 -0.37
C LEU A 341 9.99 21.28 -0.80
N ASN A 342 9.24 22.38 -0.84
CA ASN A 342 9.75 23.69 -1.27
C ASN A 342 10.88 24.21 -0.37
N ARG A 343 10.95 23.79 0.90
CA ARG A 343 12.01 24.18 1.82
C ARG A 343 13.24 23.27 1.73
N GLU A 344 13.04 21.97 1.51
CA GLU A 344 14.09 20.97 1.68
C GLU A 344 14.66 20.46 0.35
N LEU A 345 13.86 20.43 -0.71
CA LEU A 345 14.28 19.92 -2.03
C LEU A 345 13.57 20.65 -3.19
N PRO A 346 13.77 21.98 -3.33
CA PRO A 346 13.16 22.80 -4.39
C PRO A 346 13.73 22.47 -5.79
N GLY A 347 13.10 23.02 -6.83
CA GLY A 347 13.56 22.86 -8.22
C GLY A 347 13.01 21.62 -8.91
N TYR A 348 11.88 21.08 -8.46
CA TYR A 348 11.13 20.05 -9.19
C TYR A 348 10.23 20.68 -10.28
N ASP A 349 10.05 21.99 -10.23
CA ASP A 349 9.14 22.79 -11.03
C ASP A 349 9.76 23.30 -12.34
N VAL A 350 10.96 22.81 -12.67
CA VAL A 350 11.71 23.15 -13.89
C VAL A 350 11.44 22.21 -15.05
#